data_AF-A0AA45US17-F1
#
_entry.id   AF-A0AA45US17-F1
#
_cell.length_a   1.000
_cell.length_b   1.000
_cell.length_c   1.000
_cell.angle_alpha   90.00
_cell.angle_beta   90.00
_cell.angle_gamma   90.00
#
_symmetry.space_group_name_H-M   'P 1'
#
loop_
_entity.id
_entity.type
_entity.pdbx_description
1 polymer ?
#
loop_
_entity_poly.entity_id
_entity_poly.type
_entity_poly.pdbx_seq_one_letter_code
_entity_poly.pdbx_strand_id
1 'polypeptide(L)'
;MLIYSVLHLLGYISIDDIKKFRQLHSITPGHPEYGCTPGIEATTGPLGQGLGCAVGMAIAERMLAQRFGGDLIDHYTYVMAGDGWYASFWLSRNGFTGLVLETRVG
;
A
#
# COMPACT_ATOMS: atom_id res chain seq x y z
N MET A 1 -1.39 -1.70 -11.76
CA MET A 1 -2.63 -1.38 -12.51
C MET A 1 -3.83 -1.20 -11.61
N LEU A 2 -4.37 -2.23 -10.95
CA LEU A 2 -5.59 -2.11 -10.12
C LEU A 2 -5.60 -0.86 -9.22
N ILE A 3 -4.53 -0.63 -8.44
CA ILE A 3 -4.44 0.55 -7.58
C ILE A 3 -4.47 1.88 -8.34
N TYR A 4 -3.83 1.99 -9.50
CA TYR A 4 -3.89 3.21 -10.33
C TYR A 4 -5.30 3.44 -10.88
N SER A 5 -6.02 2.38 -11.26
CA SER A 5 -7.44 2.48 -11.63
C SER A 5 -8.30 2.99 -10.47
N VAL A 6 -8.08 2.50 -9.25
CA VAL A 6 -8.77 2.99 -8.04
C VAL A 6 -8.42 4.45 -7.75
N LEU A 7 -7.14 4.81 -7.76
CA LEU A 7 -6.68 6.19 -7.53
C LEU A 7 -7.25 7.17 -8.57
N HIS A 8 -7.40 6.77 -9.83
CA HIS A 8 -8.06 7.58 -10.85
C HIS A 8 -9.56 7.77 -10.57
N LEU A 9 -10.27 6.72 -10.19
CA LEU A 9 -11.69 6.80 -9.83
C LEU A 9 -11.93 7.64 -8.56
N LEU A 10 -10.95 7.67 -7.65
CA LEU A 10 -10.93 8.54 -6.46
C LEU A 10 -10.42 9.98 -6.76
N GLY A 11 -10.02 10.28 -7.99
CA GLY A 11 -9.59 11.62 -8.42
C GLY A 11 -8.14 12.00 -8.09
N TYR A 12 -7.30 11.07 -7.62
CA TYR A 12 -5.89 11.34 -7.28
C TYR A 12 -4.97 11.48 -8.50
N ILE A 13 -5.29 10.81 -9.62
CA ILE A 13 -4.50 10.84 -10.86
C ILE A 13 -5.39 10.93 -12.10
N SER A 14 -4.86 11.46 -13.20
CA SER A 14 -5.61 11.61 -14.45
C SER A 14 -5.63 10.32 -15.28
N ILE A 15 -6.56 10.26 -16.25
CA ILE A 15 -6.57 9.17 -17.24
C ILE A 15 -5.32 9.17 -18.12
N ASP A 16 -4.67 10.32 -18.32
CA ASP A 16 -3.44 10.44 -19.11
C ASP A 16 -2.20 9.94 -18.35
N ASP A 17 -2.24 9.93 -17.02
CA ASP A 17 -1.21 9.29 -16.19
C ASP A 17 -1.33 7.76 -16.24
N ILE A 18 -2.55 7.22 -16.31
CA ILE A 18 -2.79 5.79 -16.56
C ILE A 18 -2.27 5.37 -17.94
N LYS A 19 -2.48 6.19 -18.99
CA LYS A 19 -1.95 5.91 -20.34
C LYS A 19 -0.41 5.84 -20.37
N LYS A 20 0.27 6.50 -19.43
CA LYS A 20 1.73 6.49 -19.26
C LYS A 20 2.23 5.35 -18.35
N PHE A 21 1.43 4.31 -18.09
CA PHE A 21 1.88 3.18 -17.26
C PHE A 21 3.19 2.57 -17.77
N ARG A 22 4.14 2.38 -16.84
CA ARG A 22 5.50 1.86 -17.11
C ARG A 22 6.34 2.67 -18.12
N GLN A 23 5.96 3.92 -18.41
CA GLN A 23 6.77 4.82 -19.21
C GLN A 23 7.80 5.57 -18.35
N LEU A 24 8.92 5.96 -18.96
CA LEU A 24 9.96 6.73 -18.29
C LEU A 24 9.41 8.08 -17.81
N HIS A 25 9.78 8.48 -16.60
CA HIS A 25 9.27 9.70 -15.92
C HIS A 25 7.74 9.74 -15.68
N SER A 26 7.04 8.60 -15.79
CA SER A 26 5.63 8.52 -15.41
C SER A 26 5.44 8.42 -13.90
N ILE A 27 4.36 9.01 -13.39
CA ILE A 27 3.88 8.81 -12.01
C ILE A 27 3.12 7.49 -11.82
N THR A 28 3.04 6.62 -12.85
CA THR A 28 2.46 5.28 -12.78
C THR A 28 3.53 4.19 -13.04
N PRO A 29 4.49 4.00 -12.12
CA PRO A 29 5.56 3.01 -12.23
C PRO A 29 5.02 1.57 -12.26
N GLY A 30 5.89 0.63 -12.65
CA GLY A 30 5.49 -0.77 -12.86
C GLY A 30 5.03 -1.49 -11.59
N HIS A 31 5.58 -1.08 -10.45
CA HIS A 31 5.19 -1.42 -9.08
C HIS A 31 4.87 -0.12 -8.34
N PRO A 32 3.95 -0.10 -7.37
CA PRO A 32 3.68 1.12 -6.60
C PRO A 32 4.91 1.60 -5.82
N GLU A 33 5.18 2.91 -5.90
CA GLU A 33 6.32 3.57 -5.26
C GLU A 33 5.83 4.76 -4.43
N TYR A 34 6.12 4.74 -3.14
CA TYR A 34 5.82 5.83 -2.20
C TYR A 34 6.52 7.12 -2.63
N GLY A 35 5.78 8.23 -2.59
CA GLY A 35 6.26 9.54 -3.02
C GLY A 35 6.31 9.74 -4.54
N CYS A 36 6.09 8.71 -5.36
CA CYS A 36 5.97 8.84 -6.82
C CYS A 36 4.52 9.14 -7.25
N THR A 37 3.55 8.37 -6.74
CA THR A 37 2.13 8.52 -7.03
C THR A 37 1.37 9.02 -5.79
N PRO A 38 0.54 10.07 -5.87
CA PRO A 38 -0.35 10.46 -4.78
C PRO A 38 -1.29 9.31 -4.36
N GLY A 39 -1.45 9.09 -3.05
CA GLY A 39 -2.27 8.00 -2.50
C GLY A 39 -1.62 6.61 -2.51
N ILE A 40 -0.30 6.52 -2.73
CA ILE A 40 0.49 5.30 -2.48
C ILE A 40 1.25 5.44 -1.17
N GLU A 41 0.79 4.72 -0.13
CA GLU A 41 1.31 4.80 1.24
C GLU A 41 2.56 3.94 1.50
N ALA A 42 2.94 3.07 0.55
CA ALA A 42 4.14 2.25 0.66
C ALA A 42 4.76 1.94 -0.71
N THR A 43 6.09 1.83 -0.79
CA THR A 43 6.79 1.26 -1.96
C THR A 43 6.75 -0.25 -1.88
N THR A 44 6.24 -0.89 -2.94
CA THR A 44 5.84 -2.30 -2.88
C THR A 44 6.08 -2.99 -4.22
N GLY A 45 7.11 -3.83 -4.32
CA GLY A 45 7.55 -4.40 -5.61
C GLY A 45 7.91 -5.90 -5.58
N PRO A 46 8.70 -6.37 -4.59
CA PRO A 46 8.86 -7.82 -4.37
C PRO A 46 7.56 -8.46 -3.74
N LEU A 47 7.58 -9.63 -3.09
CA LEU A 47 6.37 -10.32 -2.54
C LEU A 47 6.50 -10.74 -1.05
N GLY A 48 5.76 -10.17 -0.07
CA GLY A 48 6.02 -10.27 1.41
C GLY A 48 5.90 -8.97 2.27
N GLN A 49 6.89 -8.03 2.28
CA GLN A 49 6.95 -6.68 2.93
C GLN A 49 5.60 -6.05 3.22
N GLY A 50 4.71 -5.99 2.23
CA GLY A 50 3.39 -5.39 2.31
C GLY A 50 2.68 -5.65 3.63
N LEU A 51 2.25 -6.90 3.85
CA LEU A 51 1.62 -7.25 5.13
C LEU A 51 2.51 -6.91 6.34
N GLY A 52 3.84 -6.98 6.23
CA GLY A 52 4.75 -6.53 7.29
C GLY A 52 4.67 -5.02 7.59
N CYS A 53 4.64 -4.17 6.56
CA CYS A 53 4.43 -2.73 6.69
C CYS A 53 3.03 -2.43 7.24
N ALA A 54 1.99 -3.13 6.76
CA ALA A 54 0.63 -2.97 7.25
C ALA A 54 0.44 -3.41 8.71
N VAL A 55 1.09 -4.50 9.12
CA VAL A 55 1.15 -4.92 10.54
C VAL A 55 1.88 -3.86 11.37
N GLY A 56 2.95 -3.26 10.84
CA GLY A 56 3.62 -2.12 11.45
C GLY A 56 2.71 -0.90 11.63
N MET A 57 1.91 -0.56 10.60
CA MET A 57 0.91 0.52 10.64
C MET A 57 -0.19 0.23 11.68
N ALA A 58 -0.75 -0.98 11.71
CA ALA A 58 -1.76 -1.37 12.70
C ALA A 58 -1.21 -1.40 14.15
N ILE A 59 0.06 -1.75 14.35
CA ILE A 59 0.72 -1.62 15.66
C ILE A 59 0.89 -0.14 16.03
N ALA A 60 1.27 0.71 15.08
CA ALA A 60 1.43 2.15 15.30
C ALA A 60 0.10 2.83 15.64
N GLU A 61 -0.99 2.53 14.92
CA GLU A 61 -2.36 2.93 15.25
C GLU A 61 -2.65 2.61 16.72
N ARG A 62 -2.51 1.34 17.11
CA ARG A 62 -2.90 0.90 18.44
C ARG A 62 -2.09 1.54 19.55
N MET A 63 -0.79 1.75 19.32
CA MET A 63 0.11 2.45 20.26
C MET A 63 -0.25 3.94 20.38
N LEU A 64 -0.67 4.59 19.28
CA LEU A 64 -1.08 5.99 19.28
C LEU A 64 -2.46 6.16 19.94
N ALA A 65 -3.43 5.30 19.64
CA ALA A 65 -4.75 5.28 20.27
C ALA A 65 -4.67 5.07 21.80
N GLN A 66 -3.76 4.20 22.28
CA GLN A 66 -3.50 4.06 23.71
C GLN A 66 -2.84 5.28 24.35
N ARG A 67 -2.04 6.04 23.59
CA ARG A 67 -1.28 7.20 24.10
C ARG A 67 -2.06 8.51 24.07
N PHE A 68 -2.96 8.68 23.10
CA PHE A 68 -3.65 9.93 22.82
C PHE A 68 -5.19 9.83 22.84
N GLY A 69 -5.75 8.62 22.93
CA GLY A 69 -7.19 8.36 22.96
C GLY A 69 -7.75 7.90 21.61
N GLY A 70 -8.72 6.98 21.66
CA GLY A 70 -9.40 6.44 20.47
C GLY A 70 -10.19 7.49 19.69
N ASP A 71 -10.75 8.50 20.37
CA ASP A 71 -11.50 9.58 19.71
C ASP A 71 -10.64 10.41 18.72
N LEU A 72 -9.31 10.37 18.86
CA LEU A 72 -8.35 11.03 17.97
C LEU A 72 -7.73 10.07 16.95
N ILE A 73 -7.56 8.80 17.33
CA ILE A 73 -6.90 7.77 16.54
C ILE A 73 -7.84 6.55 16.47
N ASP A 74 -8.60 6.49 15.38
CA ASP A 74 -9.45 5.37 14.99
C ASP A 74 -9.41 5.26 13.46
N HIS A 75 -8.67 4.27 12.95
CA HIS A 75 -8.54 4.02 11.51
C HIS A 75 -8.15 2.57 11.23
N TYR A 76 -8.46 2.10 10.01
CA TYR A 76 -8.22 0.73 9.58
C TYR A 76 -7.08 0.65 8.55
N THR A 77 -6.10 -0.22 8.81
CA THR A 77 -5.11 -0.63 7.81
C THR A 77 -5.63 -1.82 7.01
N TYR A 78 -5.66 -1.72 5.67
CA TYR A 78 -6.09 -2.81 4.79
C TYR A 78 -4.90 -3.38 3.98
N VAL A 79 -5.04 -4.63 3.52
CA VAL A 79 -4.07 -5.29 2.65
C VAL A 79 -4.78 -6.15 1.63
N MET A 80 -4.47 -5.94 0.36
CA MET A 80 -4.76 -6.93 -0.69
C MET A 80 -3.52 -7.81 -0.90
N ALA A 81 -3.57 -9.04 -0.41
CA ALA A 81 -2.54 -10.05 -0.58
C ALA A 81 -3.03 -11.18 -1.51
N GLY A 82 -2.14 -11.67 -2.38
CA GLY A 82 -2.41 -12.82 -3.25
C GLY A 82 -1.73 -14.10 -2.77
N ASP A 83 -2.00 -15.21 -3.43
CA ASP A 83 -1.37 -16.53 -3.20
C ASP A 83 0.16 -16.49 -3.32
N GLY A 84 0.72 -15.71 -4.25
CA GLY A 84 2.16 -15.43 -4.30
C GLY A 84 2.73 -14.77 -3.04
N TRP A 85 1.91 -14.04 -2.26
CA TRP A 85 2.30 -13.50 -0.95
C TRP A 85 2.34 -14.59 0.12
N TYR A 86 1.36 -15.50 0.17
CA TYR A 86 1.36 -16.62 1.12
C TYR A 86 2.49 -17.61 0.83
N ALA A 87 2.73 -17.91 -0.45
CA ALA A 87 3.89 -18.66 -0.90
C ALA A 87 5.19 -17.94 -0.50
N SER A 88 5.27 -16.63 -0.68
CA SER A 88 6.37 -15.82 -0.17
C SER A 88 6.51 -15.86 1.34
N PHE A 89 5.46 -15.86 2.15
CA PHE A 89 5.58 -15.99 3.62
C PHE A 89 6.15 -17.35 4.02
N TRP A 90 5.75 -18.41 3.32
CA TRP A 90 6.29 -19.76 3.48
C TRP A 90 7.77 -19.84 3.06
N LEU A 91 8.11 -19.22 1.93
CA LEU A 91 9.47 -19.07 1.43
C LEU A 91 10.30 -18.05 2.23
N SER A 92 9.69 -17.09 2.93
CA SER A 92 10.38 -15.97 3.61
C SER A 92 10.98 -16.35 4.95
N ARG A 93 10.89 -17.63 5.34
CA ARG A 93 11.94 -18.26 6.16
C ARG A 93 13.33 -18.19 5.48
N ASN A 94 13.38 -17.77 4.20
CA ASN A 94 14.56 -17.53 3.35
C ASN A 94 14.49 -16.22 2.48
N GLY A 95 13.60 -15.25 2.76
CA GLY A 95 13.59 -13.86 2.21
C GLY A 95 12.66 -13.46 1.02
N PHE A 96 12.35 -12.14 0.93
CA PHE A 96 11.64 -11.32 -0.11
C PHE A 96 10.12 -10.96 0.05
N THR A 97 9.64 -9.87 -0.64
CA THR A 97 8.82 -8.79 0.03
C THR A 97 7.86 -7.73 -0.74
N GLY A 98 6.51 -7.52 -0.51
CA GLY A 98 5.45 -6.81 -1.36
C GLY A 98 4.43 -5.71 -0.83
N LEU A 99 3.07 -5.76 -1.04
CA LEU A 99 2.05 -4.60 -1.06
C LEU A 99 1.08 -4.29 0.15
N VAL A 100 0.72 -3.00 0.37
CA VAL A 100 -0.23 -2.41 1.39
C VAL A 100 -1.20 -1.37 0.80
N LEU A 101 -2.39 -1.16 1.40
CA LEU A 101 -3.25 0.03 1.19
C LEU A 101 -3.97 0.48 2.48
N GLU A 102 -3.78 1.71 2.92
CA GLU A 102 -4.60 2.29 4.00
C GLU A 102 -5.80 3.05 3.43
N THR A 103 -6.97 2.92 4.07
CA THR A 103 -8.15 3.74 3.71
C THR A 103 -8.92 4.12 4.95
N ARG A 104 -9.00 5.43 5.21
CA ARG A 104 -9.85 6.04 6.21
C ARG A 104 -11.32 5.84 5.84
N VAL A 105 -12.06 5.12 6.69
CA VAL A 105 -13.53 5.13 6.69
C VAL A 105 -13.95 5.87 7.95
N GLY A 106 -14.73 6.94 7.78
CA GLY A 106 -15.34 7.69 8.89
C GLY A 106 -16.84 7.45 8.96
#